data_AF-A0A5E4GAH5-F1
#
_entry.id   AF-A0A5E4GAH5-F1
#
_cell.length_a   1.000
_cell.length_b   1.000
_cell.length_c   1.000
_cell.angle_alpha   90.00
_cell.angle_beta   90.00
_cell.angle_gamma   90.00
#
_symmetry.space_group_name_H-M   'P 1'
#
loop_
_entity.id
_entity.type
_entity.pdbx_description
1 polymer ?
#
loop_
_entity_poly.entity_id
_entity_poly.type
_entity_poly.pdbx_seq_one_letter_code
_entity_poly.pdbx_strand_id
1 'polypeptide(L)'
;MSTAGQVIKCRAAVAWEAGKPLSIEEVEVAPPQKEEVRLKILFTSLCHTDVYFWEAKGQHPLFPRIYGHEAGGIVESVGEGVTDLQPGDHVLPVIKCRAAVAWEAGKPLSIEEVEVAPPQKEEVRLKILFTSLCHTDVYFWEAKGQHPLFPRIYGHEAGGIVESVGEGVTDLQPGDHVLPVFTGECKECRHCKSEESNMCDLLRINTDRGTMLSDGKSRFSKDGKPIYHFLGTSTFSEYTVCHVGSVAKINPAAPLEKVCVLSCGICTGFGATVNVAKPKKGSSVAIFGLGAVGLAAAEGARVSGAARIIGVDLNSNRFEEAKKFGVNEFVNPKDHNKPVQEVIAEMTDGGVDRRVECTGSVQAMISAFECVHDGWGVAVLVGVPNKDDAFKTHPVNFLNERTLKGTFYGNYKPRSDLPGVVEMYMNKELEVDKFITHSVPFAEINKAFDLMLSGQSIRCIIRMED
;
A
#
# COMPACT_ATOMS: atom_id res chain seq x y z
N MET A 1 44.64 -0.71 6.53
CA MET A 1 45.41 0.49 6.90
C MET A 1 44.54 1.69 6.56
N SER A 2 44.40 2.67 7.46
CA SER A 2 43.59 3.85 7.19
C SER A 2 44.20 4.65 6.05
N THR A 3 43.43 4.87 4.98
CA THR A 3 43.79 5.74 3.84
C THR A 3 43.42 7.20 4.09
N ALA A 4 43.03 7.55 5.33
CA ALA A 4 42.76 8.92 5.76
C ALA A 4 44.00 9.81 5.53
N GLY A 5 43.81 10.88 4.77
CA GLY A 5 44.88 11.83 4.41
C GLY A 5 45.77 11.40 3.22
N GLN A 6 45.51 10.27 2.58
CA GLN A 6 46.26 9.81 1.40
C GLN A 6 45.47 10.02 0.11
N VAL A 7 46.16 10.32 -1.00
CA VAL A 7 45.56 10.21 -2.33
C VAL A 7 45.34 8.72 -2.64
N ILE A 8 44.14 8.37 -3.13
CA ILE A 8 43.81 7.00 -3.51
C ILE A 8 43.56 6.92 -5.01
N LYS A 9 43.71 5.72 -5.58
CA LYS A 9 43.39 5.44 -6.97
C LYS A 9 42.13 4.60 -7.07
N CYS A 10 41.26 4.93 -8.03
CA CYS A 10 40.08 4.15 -8.34
C CYS A 10 39.78 4.18 -9.84
N ARG A 11 38.87 3.31 -10.30
CA ARG A 11 38.38 3.35 -11.68
C ARG A 11 37.18 4.30 -11.75
N ALA A 12 37.14 5.14 -12.76
CA ALA A 12 36.00 6.02 -13.04
C ALA A 12 35.66 6.03 -14.53
N ALA A 13 34.38 6.24 -14.84
CA ALA A 13 33.94 6.54 -16.20
C ALA A 13 34.13 8.04 -16.48
N VAL A 14 35.05 8.37 -17.38
CA VAL A 14 35.44 9.74 -17.70
C VAL A 14 34.90 10.12 -19.07
N ALA A 15 34.20 11.25 -19.14
CA ALA A 15 33.86 11.89 -20.41
C ALA A 15 34.95 12.89 -20.76
N TRP A 16 35.62 12.65 -21.87
CA TRP A 16 36.66 13.54 -22.40
C TRP A 16 36.09 14.64 -23.28
N GLU A 17 34.94 14.37 -23.93
CA GLU A 17 34.29 15.26 -24.87
C GLU A 17 32.77 15.10 -24.81
N ALA A 18 32.06 16.14 -25.26
CA ALA A 18 30.61 16.16 -25.27
C ALA A 18 30.01 15.09 -26.21
N GLY A 19 29.01 14.35 -25.73
CA GLY A 19 28.27 13.35 -26.52
C GLY A 19 29.11 12.17 -26.99
N LYS A 20 30.35 12.02 -26.52
CA LYS A 20 31.22 10.88 -26.84
C LYS A 20 31.12 9.79 -25.78
N PRO A 21 31.27 8.51 -26.15
CA PRO A 21 31.31 7.42 -25.17
C PRO A 21 32.32 7.69 -24.05
N LEU A 22 31.93 7.35 -22.81
CA LEU A 22 32.80 7.45 -21.64
C LEU A 22 33.91 6.39 -21.73
N SER A 23 35.13 6.73 -21.29
CA SER A 23 36.22 5.76 -21.11
C SER A 23 36.39 5.39 -19.64
N ILE A 24 36.77 4.13 -19.36
CA ILE A 24 37.08 3.70 -18.00
C ILE A 24 38.55 3.97 -17.73
N GLU A 25 38.83 4.94 -16.87
CA GLU A 25 40.18 5.38 -16.52
C GLU A 25 40.51 5.06 -15.07
N GLU A 26 41.80 4.92 -14.78
CA GLU A 26 42.30 5.00 -13.40
C GLU A 26 42.50 6.47 -13.04
N VAL A 27 41.82 6.92 -11.99
CA VAL A 27 41.85 8.31 -11.53
C VAL A 27 42.32 8.40 -10.08
N GLU A 28 42.89 9.54 -9.73
CA GLU A 28 43.31 9.86 -8.37
C GLU A 28 42.23 10.67 -7.65
N VAL A 29 41.89 10.27 -6.44
CA VAL A 29 40.94 10.96 -5.56
C VAL A 29 41.72 11.48 -4.36
N ALA A 30 41.76 12.80 -4.22
CA ALA A 30 42.40 13.48 -3.11
C ALA A 30 41.76 13.08 -1.76
N PRO A 31 42.48 13.21 -0.63
CA PRO A 31 41.86 13.14 0.69
C PRO A 31 40.86 14.30 0.89
N PRO A 32 39.78 14.08 1.66
CA PRO A 32 38.78 15.12 1.91
C PRO A 32 39.40 16.31 2.66
N GLN A 33 39.12 17.53 2.20
CA GLN A 33 39.45 18.77 2.89
C GLN A 33 38.46 19.09 4.02
N LYS A 34 38.65 20.20 4.73
CA LYS A 34 37.70 20.69 5.75
C LYS A 34 36.27 20.71 5.19
N GLU A 35 35.31 20.17 5.93
CA GLU A 35 33.89 20.03 5.56
C GLU A 35 33.61 19.13 4.34
N GLU A 36 34.60 18.37 3.86
CA GLU A 36 34.42 17.40 2.79
C GLU A 36 34.36 15.95 3.31
N VAL A 37 33.76 15.08 2.50
CA VAL A 37 33.67 13.65 2.77
C VAL A 37 34.14 12.90 1.53
N ARG A 38 34.97 11.86 1.72
CA ARG A 38 35.34 10.97 0.63
C ARG A 38 34.54 9.69 0.71
N LEU A 39 33.83 9.38 -0.36
CA LEU A 39 32.96 8.20 -0.45
C LEU A 39 33.59 7.12 -1.31
N LYS A 40 33.55 5.88 -0.83
CA LYS A 40 33.69 4.71 -1.67
C LYS A 40 32.35 4.45 -2.35
N ILE A 41 32.25 4.87 -3.61
CA ILE A 41 31.06 4.62 -4.42
C ILE A 41 30.92 3.12 -4.68
N LEU A 42 29.75 2.56 -4.34
CA LEU A 42 29.42 1.16 -4.57
C LEU A 42 28.48 0.99 -5.76
N PHE A 43 27.54 1.93 -5.93
CA PHE A 43 26.55 1.93 -7.00
C PHE A 43 26.37 3.37 -7.51
N THR A 44 26.13 3.53 -8.81
CA THR A 44 25.80 4.82 -9.40
C THR A 44 24.82 4.62 -10.56
N SER A 45 23.93 5.60 -10.77
CA SER A 45 22.99 5.67 -11.90
C SER A 45 23.23 6.93 -12.74
N LEU A 46 22.58 6.98 -13.89
CA LEU A 46 22.53 8.16 -14.75
C LEU A 46 21.17 8.83 -14.58
N CYS A 47 21.19 10.14 -14.33
CA CYS A 47 19.98 10.94 -14.35
C CYS A 47 19.94 11.85 -15.59
N HIS A 48 18.78 12.45 -15.87
CA HIS A 48 18.62 13.38 -16.99
C HIS A 48 19.65 14.53 -16.95
N THR A 49 20.01 15.02 -15.76
CA THR A 49 21.04 16.05 -15.56
C THR A 49 22.42 15.57 -16.03
N ASP A 50 22.80 14.32 -15.76
CA ASP A 50 24.08 13.78 -16.25
C ASP A 50 24.12 13.79 -17.77
N VAL A 51 23.04 13.32 -18.42
CA VAL A 51 22.91 13.30 -19.89
C VAL A 51 22.92 14.72 -20.46
N TYR A 52 22.17 15.64 -19.86
CA TYR A 52 22.10 17.04 -20.29
C TYR A 52 23.47 17.72 -20.32
N PHE A 53 24.30 17.51 -19.29
CA PHE A 53 25.64 18.06 -19.24
C PHE A 53 26.65 17.26 -20.08
N TRP A 54 26.46 15.96 -20.25
CA TRP A 54 27.26 15.14 -21.16
C TRP A 54 27.09 15.57 -22.62
N GLU A 55 25.89 16.00 -23.01
CA GLU A 55 25.62 16.55 -24.34
C GLU A 55 26.04 18.03 -24.49
N ALA A 56 26.72 18.61 -23.49
CA ALA A 56 27.14 20.02 -23.47
C ALA A 56 26.01 21.04 -23.67
N LYS A 57 24.78 20.71 -23.25
CA LYS A 57 23.63 21.63 -23.33
C LYS A 57 23.61 22.71 -22.23
N GLY A 58 24.53 22.66 -21.28
CA GLY A 58 24.68 23.67 -20.21
C GLY A 58 25.42 24.94 -20.68
N GLN A 59 25.27 26.04 -19.93
CA GLN A 59 25.88 27.33 -20.27
C GLN A 59 27.43 27.32 -20.26
N HIS A 60 28.05 26.33 -19.61
CA HIS A 60 29.50 26.15 -19.53
C HIS A 60 29.89 24.67 -19.54
N PRO A 61 30.08 24.05 -20.71
CA PRO A 61 30.53 22.66 -20.81
C PRO A 61 31.97 22.53 -20.30
N LEU A 62 32.20 21.56 -19.42
CA LEU A 62 33.46 21.37 -18.69
C LEU A 62 33.90 19.92 -18.85
N PHE A 63 35.07 19.70 -19.45
CA PHE A 63 35.66 18.39 -19.72
C PHE A 63 37.18 18.42 -19.43
N PRO A 64 37.80 17.30 -18.99
CA PRO A 64 37.18 16.00 -18.70
C PRO A 64 36.28 16.03 -17.46
N ARG A 65 35.27 15.15 -17.42
CA ARG A 65 34.26 15.12 -16.35
C ARG A 65 33.87 13.69 -15.99
N ILE A 66 33.66 13.46 -14.69
CA ILE A 66 33.06 12.24 -14.15
C ILE A 66 31.62 12.59 -13.72
N TYR A 67 30.65 11.79 -14.15
CA TYR A 67 29.22 11.94 -13.80
C TYR A 67 28.81 10.94 -12.71
N GLY A 68 27.53 10.91 -12.35
CA GLY A 68 27.00 9.98 -11.36
C GLY A 68 26.76 10.64 -10.00
N HIS A 69 26.13 11.82 -10.02
CA HIS A 69 25.68 12.48 -8.78
C HIS A 69 24.56 11.70 -8.07
N GLU A 70 23.93 10.74 -8.78
CA GLU A 70 23.15 9.67 -8.17
C GLU A 70 24.06 8.49 -7.85
N ALA A 71 24.62 8.49 -6.64
CA ALA A 71 25.51 7.44 -6.19
C ALA A 71 25.25 7.06 -4.74
N GLY A 72 25.32 5.76 -4.46
CA GLY A 72 25.32 5.21 -3.12
C GLY A 72 26.71 4.71 -2.76
N GLY A 73 27.18 5.06 -1.57
CA GLY A 73 28.53 4.72 -1.14
C GLY A 73 28.67 4.56 0.36
N ILE A 74 29.89 4.23 0.77
CA ILE A 74 30.29 4.18 2.17
C ILE A 74 31.28 5.32 2.39
N VAL A 75 31.13 6.08 3.48
CA VAL A 75 32.12 7.07 3.91
C VAL A 75 33.44 6.35 4.14
N GLU A 76 34.45 6.68 3.35
CA GLU A 76 35.78 6.11 3.51
C GLU A 76 36.61 6.97 4.47
N SER A 77 36.53 8.30 4.36
CA SER A 77 37.16 9.24 5.27
C SER A 77 36.40 10.57 5.30
N VAL A 78 36.58 11.31 6.39
CA VAL A 78 35.97 12.62 6.62
C VAL A 78 37.05 13.67 6.85
N GLY A 79 36.81 14.88 6.38
CA GLY A 79 37.66 16.02 6.66
C GLY A 79 37.39 16.66 8.01
N GLU A 80 38.23 17.62 8.40
CA GLU A 80 38.03 18.39 9.63
C GLU A 80 36.68 19.13 9.62
N GLY A 81 35.98 19.15 10.76
CA GLY A 81 34.71 19.86 10.90
C GLY A 81 33.46 19.09 10.46
N VAL A 82 33.60 17.92 9.84
CA VAL A 82 32.47 17.00 9.60
C VAL A 82 32.11 16.31 10.91
N THR A 83 30.93 16.63 11.48
CA THR A 83 30.46 16.09 12.77
C THR A 83 29.39 15.01 12.63
N ASP A 84 28.73 14.96 11.48
CA ASP A 84 27.47 14.22 11.31
C ASP A 84 27.67 12.91 10.52
N LEU A 85 28.89 12.64 10.08
CA LEU A 85 29.28 11.45 9.32
C LEU A 85 30.63 10.93 9.84
N GLN A 86 30.80 9.62 9.82
CA GLN A 86 32.04 8.93 10.21
C GLN A 86 32.42 7.85 9.18
N PRO A 87 33.71 7.48 9.08
CA PRO A 87 34.15 6.37 8.24
C PRO A 87 33.34 5.09 8.53
N GLY A 88 32.77 4.49 7.49
CA GLY A 88 31.88 3.34 7.57
C GLY A 88 30.39 3.66 7.40
N ASP A 89 29.98 4.93 7.54
CA ASP A 89 28.58 5.31 7.34
C ASP A 89 28.14 5.11 5.88
N HIS A 90 26.90 4.67 5.69
CA HIS A 90 26.31 4.57 4.36
C HIS A 90 25.74 5.92 3.95
N VAL A 91 26.20 6.44 2.82
CA VAL A 91 25.63 7.64 2.20
C VAL A 91 24.74 7.21 1.05
N LEU A 92 23.44 7.26 1.30
CA LEU A 92 22.41 7.13 0.28
C LEU A 92 21.86 8.52 -0.04
N PRO A 93 21.69 8.86 -1.32
CA PRO A 93 21.25 10.19 -1.70
C PRO A 93 19.81 10.43 -1.27
N VAL A 94 19.50 11.66 -0.86
CA VAL A 94 18.13 12.15 -0.80
C VAL A 94 17.60 12.21 -2.23
N ILE A 95 16.46 11.58 -2.48
CA ILE A 95 15.83 11.60 -3.80
C ILE A 95 14.91 12.80 -3.88
N LYS A 96 14.96 13.56 -4.97
CA LYS A 96 13.92 14.52 -5.32
C LYS A 96 12.96 13.89 -6.31
N CYS A 97 11.67 13.90 -6.01
CA CYS A 97 10.66 13.31 -6.88
C CYS A 97 9.30 14.00 -6.72
N ARG A 98 8.35 13.65 -7.59
CA ARG A 98 6.97 14.15 -7.50
C ARG A 98 6.20 13.40 -6.43
N ALA A 99 5.41 14.12 -5.65
CA ALA A 99 4.41 13.59 -4.73
C ALA A 99 3.12 14.41 -4.77
N ALA A 100 1.98 13.76 -4.54
CA ALA A 100 0.69 14.42 -4.42
C ALA A 100 0.43 14.73 -2.94
N VAL A 101 0.63 15.99 -2.57
CA VAL A 101 0.58 16.47 -1.19
C VAL A 101 -0.80 17.03 -0.89
N ALA A 102 -1.42 16.55 0.19
CA ALA A 102 -2.58 17.18 0.78
C ALA A 102 -2.12 18.25 1.78
N TRP A 103 -2.39 19.52 1.45
CA TRP A 103 -2.06 20.64 2.33
C TRP A 103 -3.14 20.95 3.36
N GLU A 104 -4.40 20.67 3.01
CA GLU A 104 -5.58 20.97 3.82
C GLU A 104 -6.65 19.89 3.58
N ALA A 105 -7.50 19.66 4.57
CA ALA A 105 -8.60 18.71 4.50
C ALA A 105 -9.57 19.02 3.34
N GLY A 106 -9.91 17.99 2.57
CA GLY A 106 -10.92 18.09 1.50
C GLY A 106 -10.52 18.99 0.32
N LYS A 107 -9.29 19.51 0.27
CA LYS A 107 -8.78 20.30 -0.86
C LYS A 107 -8.08 19.40 -1.88
N PRO A 108 -8.11 19.74 -3.19
CA PRO A 108 -7.36 19.00 -4.19
C PRO A 108 -5.89 18.84 -3.81
N LEU A 109 -5.32 17.67 -4.08
CA LEU A 109 -3.90 17.39 -3.88
C LEU A 109 -3.06 18.26 -4.83
N SER A 110 -1.93 18.77 -4.33
CA SER A 110 -0.94 19.49 -5.14
C SER A 110 0.17 18.53 -5.56
N ILE A 111 0.56 18.52 -6.83
CA ILE A 111 1.75 17.80 -7.29
C ILE A 111 2.97 18.67 -6.97
N GLU A 112 3.78 18.22 -6.01
CA GLU A 112 4.95 18.92 -5.52
C GLU A 112 6.22 18.12 -5.84
N GLU A 113 7.33 18.81 -6.12
CA GLU A 113 8.65 18.22 -5.91
C GLU A 113 8.91 18.17 -4.40
N VAL A 114 9.24 16.97 -3.90
CA VAL A 114 9.56 16.67 -2.50
C VAL A 114 10.90 15.95 -2.40
N GLU A 115 11.51 16.02 -1.22
CA GLU A 115 12.72 15.29 -0.86
C GLU A 115 12.34 14.03 -0.09
N VAL A 116 12.90 12.88 -0.50
CA VAL A 116 12.72 11.57 0.12
C VAL A 116 14.07 11.13 0.71
N ALA A 117 14.15 11.19 2.03
CA ALA A 117 15.32 10.75 2.79
C ALA A 117 15.61 9.26 2.55
N PRO A 118 16.88 8.83 2.71
CA PRO A 118 17.23 7.42 2.60
C PRO A 118 16.58 6.56 3.72
N PRO A 119 16.40 5.26 3.48
CA PRO A 119 15.86 4.35 4.49
C PRO A 119 16.87 4.15 5.63
N GLN A 120 16.40 4.25 6.86
CA GLN A 120 17.15 3.92 8.07
C GLN A 120 17.01 2.43 8.43
N LYS A 121 17.50 2.03 9.61
CA LYS A 121 17.36 0.67 10.13
C LYS A 121 15.93 0.13 10.02
N GLU A 122 15.81 -1.08 9.49
CA GLU A 122 14.53 -1.79 9.25
C GLU A 122 13.57 -1.07 8.27
N GLU A 123 14.07 -0.11 7.50
CA GLU A 123 13.31 0.58 6.46
C GLU A 123 13.75 0.16 5.06
N VAL A 124 12.84 0.33 4.11
CA VAL A 124 13.09 0.13 2.68
C VAL A 124 12.54 1.31 1.91
N ARG A 125 13.28 1.79 0.90
CA ARG A 125 12.84 2.82 -0.02
C ARG A 125 12.40 2.17 -1.33
N LEU A 126 11.19 2.50 -1.75
CA LEU A 126 10.50 1.89 -2.88
C LEU A 126 10.33 2.93 -3.99
N LYS A 127 10.63 2.57 -5.23
CA LYS A 127 10.12 3.25 -6.43
C LYS A 127 8.71 2.76 -6.69
N ILE A 128 7.71 3.61 -6.54
CA ILE A 128 6.32 3.29 -6.86
C ILE A 128 6.09 3.43 -8.36
N LEU A 129 5.47 2.43 -8.98
CA LEU A 129 5.12 2.49 -10.41
C LEU A 129 3.62 2.70 -10.60
N PHE A 130 2.82 2.03 -9.76
CA PHE A 130 1.36 2.10 -9.79
C PHE A 130 0.83 2.21 -8.37
N THR A 131 -0.18 3.05 -8.19
CA THR A 131 -0.94 3.14 -6.94
C THR A 131 -2.44 3.21 -7.26
N SER A 132 -3.30 3.00 -6.28
CA SER A 132 -4.74 3.20 -6.43
C SER A 132 -5.33 3.94 -5.25
N LEU A 133 -6.46 4.59 -5.49
CA LEU A 133 -7.22 5.26 -4.46
C LEU A 133 -8.17 4.28 -3.76
N CYS A 134 -8.22 4.34 -2.43
CA CYS A 134 -9.17 3.63 -1.59
C CYS A 134 -10.02 4.63 -0.77
N HIS A 135 -11.22 4.22 -0.36
CA HIS A 135 -12.12 5.06 0.45
C HIS A 135 -11.48 5.48 1.78
N THR A 136 -10.57 4.68 2.33
CA THR A 136 -9.79 5.04 3.52
C THR A 136 -8.95 6.29 3.29
N ASP A 137 -8.33 6.45 2.11
CA ASP A 137 -7.56 7.67 1.80
C ASP A 137 -8.50 8.89 1.78
N VAL A 138 -9.64 8.77 1.10
CA VAL A 138 -10.67 9.84 1.01
C VAL A 138 -11.18 10.22 2.40
N TYR A 139 -11.50 9.24 3.26
CA TYR A 139 -12.02 9.48 4.60
C TYR A 139 -11.07 10.32 5.46
N PHE A 140 -9.77 9.99 5.45
CA PHE A 140 -8.77 10.74 6.22
C PHE A 140 -8.36 12.04 5.53
N TRP A 141 -8.44 12.13 4.20
CA TRP A 141 -8.25 13.36 3.44
C TRP A 141 -9.37 14.38 3.71
N GLU A 142 -10.63 13.95 3.85
CA GLU A 142 -11.75 14.79 4.30
C GLU A 142 -11.68 15.15 5.79
N ALA A 143 -10.65 14.70 6.51
CA ALA A 143 -10.49 14.87 7.96
C ALA A 143 -11.68 14.35 8.79
N LYS A 144 -12.33 13.26 8.34
CA LYS A 144 -13.39 12.56 9.09
C LYS A 144 -12.84 11.65 10.20
N GLY A 145 -11.52 11.41 10.21
CA GLY A 145 -10.83 10.73 11.30
C GLY A 145 -10.74 11.57 12.58
N GLN A 146 -10.37 10.94 13.70
CA GLN A 146 -10.33 11.61 15.01
C GLN A 146 -9.26 12.72 15.09
N HIS A 147 -8.13 12.54 14.41
CA HIS A 147 -6.98 13.45 14.48
C HIS A 147 -6.52 13.87 13.07
N PRO A 148 -7.01 15.03 12.57
CA PRO A 148 -6.54 15.60 11.30
C PRO A 148 -5.03 15.91 11.36
N LEU A 149 -4.28 15.48 10.33
CA LEU A 149 -2.83 15.68 10.25
C LEU A 149 -2.44 16.10 8.83
N PHE A 150 -1.88 17.31 8.69
CA PHE A 150 -1.47 17.92 7.42
C PHE A 150 -0.18 18.74 7.61
N PRO A 151 0.65 18.94 6.55
CA PRO A 151 0.52 18.37 5.22
C PRO A 151 0.85 16.87 5.20
N ARG A 152 0.20 16.09 4.33
CA ARG A 152 0.31 14.63 4.33
C ARG A 152 0.32 14.05 2.91
N ILE A 153 1.10 12.99 2.70
CA ILE A 153 1.04 12.17 1.48
C ILE A 153 0.21 10.93 1.80
N TYR A 154 -0.89 10.76 1.07
CA TYR A 154 -1.82 9.62 1.20
C TYR A 154 -1.40 8.44 0.30
N GLY A 155 -2.27 7.44 0.18
CA GLY A 155 -2.06 6.25 -0.64
C GLY A 155 -1.49 5.10 0.17
N HIS A 156 -2.10 3.92 0.02
CA HIS A 156 -1.69 2.68 0.67
C HIS A 156 -1.96 1.40 -0.16
N GLU A 157 -2.42 1.58 -1.40
CA GLU A 157 -2.53 0.51 -2.40
C GLU A 157 -1.52 0.79 -3.51
N ALA A 158 -0.46 0.00 -3.62
CA ALA A 158 0.59 0.24 -4.60
C ALA A 158 1.40 -1.01 -4.98
N GLY A 159 2.02 -0.92 -6.15
CA GLY A 159 3.02 -1.85 -6.65
C GLY A 159 4.27 -1.09 -7.06
N GLY A 160 5.42 -1.56 -6.60
CA GLY A 160 6.69 -0.88 -6.81
C GLY A 160 7.87 -1.84 -6.80
N ILE A 161 9.06 -1.25 -6.92
CA ILE A 161 10.34 -1.94 -6.93
C ILE A 161 11.18 -1.37 -5.78
N VAL A 162 11.85 -2.23 -5.03
CA VAL A 162 12.81 -1.80 -4.01
C VAL A 162 13.95 -1.04 -4.68
N GLU A 163 14.19 0.20 -4.27
CA GLU A 163 15.33 0.99 -4.73
C GLU A 163 16.53 0.79 -3.79
N SER A 164 16.33 0.91 -2.48
CA SER A 164 17.37 0.68 -1.47
C SER A 164 16.78 0.15 -0.17
N VAL A 165 17.62 -0.46 0.64
CA VAL A 165 17.27 -1.00 1.95
C VAL A 165 18.19 -0.42 3.01
N GLY A 166 17.64 -0.15 4.20
CA GLY A 166 18.43 0.31 5.33
C GLY A 166 19.03 -0.84 6.14
N GLU A 167 19.73 -0.48 7.22
CA GLU A 167 20.44 -1.44 8.07
C GLU A 167 19.52 -2.55 8.61
N GLY A 168 20.00 -3.80 8.62
CA GLY A 168 19.29 -4.94 9.21
C GLY A 168 18.23 -5.58 8.32
N VAL A 169 17.91 -4.98 7.17
CA VAL A 169 17.02 -5.61 6.17
C VAL A 169 17.76 -6.72 5.44
N THR A 170 17.21 -7.94 5.49
CA THR A 170 17.86 -9.15 4.94
C THR A 170 16.98 -9.93 3.97
N ASP A 171 15.67 -9.68 3.97
CA ASP A 171 14.68 -10.41 3.16
C ASP A 171 14.21 -9.63 1.92
N LEU A 172 14.66 -8.39 1.76
CA LEU A 172 14.45 -7.54 0.60
C LEU A 172 15.80 -7.00 0.10
N GLN A 173 15.90 -6.79 -1.20
CA GLN A 173 17.06 -6.18 -1.85
C GLN A 173 16.62 -5.28 -3.02
N PRO A 174 17.48 -4.33 -3.46
CA PRO A 174 17.22 -3.55 -4.66
C PRO A 174 16.81 -4.41 -5.86
N GLY A 175 15.78 -3.98 -6.59
CA GLY A 175 15.22 -4.69 -7.74
C GLY A 175 14.08 -5.66 -7.41
N ASP A 176 13.83 -5.98 -6.14
CA ASP A 176 12.69 -6.81 -5.77
C ASP A 176 11.35 -6.10 -6.06
N HIS A 177 10.41 -6.83 -6.66
CA HIS A 177 9.03 -6.36 -6.84
C HIS A 177 8.25 -6.55 -5.55
N VAL A 178 7.55 -5.50 -5.12
CA VAL A 178 6.92 -5.48 -3.80
C VAL A 178 5.57 -4.77 -3.80
N LEU A 179 4.75 -5.13 -2.81
CA LEU A 179 3.54 -4.42 -2.43
C LEU A 179 3.70 -3.86 -0.99
N PRO A 180 3.70 -2.53 -0.77
CA PRO A 180 3.55 -1.97 0.56
C PRO A 180 2.13 -2.19 1.08
N VAL A 181 2.02 -2.55 2.36
CA VAL A 181 0.75 -2.87 3.04
C VAL A 181 0.59 -1.95 4.24
N PHE A 182 -0.62 -1.42 4.45
CA PHE A 182 -0.96 -0.47 5.53
C PHE A 182 -0.81 -1.03 6.96
N THR A 183 -0.56 -2.34 7.07
CA THR A 183 -0.22 -3.05 8.29
C THR A 183 0.92 -4.03 7.99
N GLY A 184 1.70 -4.41 8.99
CA GLY A 184 2.87 -5.26 8.81
C GLY A 184 2.87 -6.54 9.63
N GLU A 185 3.92 -7.31 9.43
CA GLU A 185 4.22 -8.60 10.04
C GLU A 185 5.69 -8.61 10.46
N CYS A 186 5.97 -8.42 11.76
CA CYS A 186 7.34 -8.42 12.27
C CYS A 186 7.93 -9.81 12.47
N LYS A 187 7.11 -10.87 12.38
CA LYS A 187 7.46 -12.29 12.61
C LYS A 187 7.88 -12.66 14.04
N GLU A 188 8.15 -11.67 14.90
CA GLU A 188 8.67 -11.91 16.26
C GLU A 188 7.66 -11.74 17.40
N CYS A 189 6.64 -10.89 17.23
CA CYS A 189 5.65 -10.64 18.28
C CYS A 189 4.68 -11.82 18.48
N ARG A 190 3.94 -11.81 19.59
CA ARG A 190 3.01 -12.88 19.95
C ARG A 190 1.95 -13.11 18.87
N HIS A 191 1.39 -12.04 18.31
CA HIS A 191 0.41 -12.16 17.22
C HIS A 191 1.03 -12.77 15.95
N CYS A 192 2.25 -12.40 15.59
CA CYS A 192 2.89 -12.95 14.40
C CYS A 192 3.24 -14.45 14.55
N LYS A 193 3.57 -14.87 15.78
CA LYS A 193 3.85 -16.28 16.12
C LYS A 193 2.59 -17.14 16.27
N SER A 194 1.43 -16.53 16.45
CA SER A 194 0.12 -17.19 16.47
C SER A 194 -0.34 -17.53 15.05
N GLU A 195 -1.03 -18.66 14.87
CA GLU A 195 -1.63 -19.05 13.58
C GLU A 195 -2.96 -18.34 13.33
N GLU A 196 -3.58 -17.82 14.40
CA GLU A 196 -4.94 -17.29 14.41
C GLU A 196 -5.02 -15.81 14.01
N SER A 197 -3.94 -15.04 14.21
CA SER A 197 -3.97 -13.57 14.12
C SER A 197 -2.98 -13.00 13.11
N ASN A 198 -3.35 -11.87 12.51
CA ASN A 198 -2.49 -11.01 11.69
C ASN A 198 -2.24 -9.62 12.32
N MET A 199 -2.61 -9.42 13.59
CA MET A 199 -2.57 -8.10 14.25
C MET A 199 -1.22 -7.82 14.94
N CYS A 200 -0.15 -7.70 14.16
CA CYS A 200 1.20 -7.46 14.68
C CYS A 200 1.25 -6.40 15.79
N ASP A 201 1.89 -6.69 16.92
CA ASP A 201 2.03 -5.74 18.04
C ASP A 201 2.78 -4.47 17.63
N LEU A 202 3.80 -4.62 16.79
CA LEU A 202 4.65 -3.52 16.35
C LEU A 202 4.05 -2.74 15.16
N LEU A 203 3.47 -3.46 14.20
CA LEU A 203 3.15 -2.96 12.86
C LEU A 203 1.67 -2.99 12.52
N ARG A 204 0.78 -3.15 13.50
CA ARG A 204 -0.66 -2.94 13.28
C ARG A 204 -0.92 -1.52 12.75
N ILE A 205 -2.03 -1.36 12.03
CA ILE A 205 -2.46 -0.08 11.48
C ILE A 205 -2.46 1.02 12.55
N ASN A 206 -1.93 2.19 12.20
CA ASN A 206 -2.01 3.39 13.02
C ASN A 206 -2.27 4.59 12.09
N THR A 207 -3.45 5.18 12.21
CA THR A 207 -3.92 6.26 11.33
C THR A 207 -3.39 7.63 11.73
N ASP A 208 -2.96 7.78 12.98
CA ASP A 208 -2.50 9.05 13.55
C ASP A 208 -0.98 9.23 13.38
N ARG A 209 -0.25 8.12 13.21
CA ARG A 209 1.19 8.14 13.00
C ARG A 209 1.53 8.78 11.64
N GLY A 210 2.25 9.90 11.70
CA GLY A 210 2.78 10.63 10.54
C GLY A 210 4.27 10.40 10.26
N THR A 211 4.92 9.53 11.02
CA THR A 211 6.39 9.39 11.04
C THR A 211 6.82 7.93 11.11
N MET A 212 8.12 7.68 10.87
CA MET A 212 8.71 6.35 10.92
C MET A 212 8.93 5.87 12.37
N LEU A 213 9.00 4.55 12.55
CA LEU A 213 9.21 3.94 13.86
C LEU A 213 10.64 4.08 14.38
N SER A 214 11.64 4.15 13.48
CA SER A 214 13.05 4.12 13.87
C SER A 214 13.48 5.34 14.67
N ASP A 215 13.01 6.54 14.28
CA ASP A 215 13.45 7.82 14.83
C ASP A 215 12.30 8.80 15.10
N GLY A 216 11.05 8.41 14.84
CA GLY A 216 9.89 9.27 15.01
C GLY A 216 9.84 10.46 14.06
N LYS A 217 10.62 10.47 12.96
CA LYS A 217 10.64 11.54 11.95
C LYS A 217 10.00 11.11 10.64
N SER A 218 9.60 12.09 9.83
CA SER A 218 9.20 11.81 8.45
C SER A 218 10.42 11.53 7.57
N ARG A 219 10.19 10.88 6.43
CA ARG A 219 11.16 10.74 5.34
C ARG A 219 10.87 11.70 4.19
N PHE A 220 9.78 12.45 4.27
CA PHE A 220 9.40 13.44 3.27
C PHE A 220 9.62 14.85 3.80
N SER A 221 10.25 15.69 2.99
CA SER A 221 10.35 17.13 3.23
C SER A 221 10.10 17.95 1.98
N LYS A 222 9.70 19.20 2.17
CA LYS A 222 9.71 20.25 1.15
C LYS A 222 10.24 21.53 1.80
N ASP A 223 11.26 22.13 1.21
CA ASP A 223 11.92 23.34 1.73
C ASP A 223 12.34 23.20 3.20
N GLY A 224 12.86 22.02 3.57
CA GLY A 224 13.27 21.67 4.93
C GLY A 224 12.13 21.44 5.93
N LYS A 225 10.85 21.51 5.51
CA LYS A 225 9.69 21.26 6.37
C LYS A 225 9.15 19.84 6.14
N PRO A 226 8.76 19.11 7.20
CA PRO A 226 8.28 17.74 7.08
C PRO A 226 6.90 17.68 6.42
N ILE A 227 6.70 16.65 5.60
CA ILE A 227 5.38 16.21 5.12
C ILE A 227 5.08 14.85 5.76
N TYR A 228 3.91 14.67 6.36
CA TYR A 228 3.62 13.47 7.14
C TYR A 228 3.30 12.25 6.27
N HIS A 229 3.67 11.08 6.78
CA HIS A 229 3.32 9.78 6.21
C HIS A 229 1.87 9.40 6.49
N PHE A 230 1.28 8.56 5.63
CA PHE A 230 -0.02 7.92 5.84
C PHE A 230 0.12 6.40 5.88
N LEU A 231 -0.40 5.79 6.95
CA LEU A 231 -0.42 4.33 7.20
C LEU A 231 0.95 3.62 7.07
N GLY A 232 2.06 4.38 7.14
CA GLY A 232 3.41 3.85 6.91
C GLY A 232 3.69 3.41 5.47
N THR A 233 2.93 3.92 4.49
CA THR A 233 3.03 3.54 3.07
C THR A 233 3.16 4.76 2.15
N SER A 234 2.30 5.77 2.27
CA SER A 234 2.41 7.07 1.59
C SER A 234 2.66 6.95 0.08
N THR A 235 1.85 6.17 -0.62
CA THR A 235 2.13 5.71 -1.98
C THR A 235 1.75 6.70 -3.08
N PHE A 236 1.17 7.86 -2.74
CA PHE A 236 0.96 8.96 -3.69
C PHE A 236 2.25 9.79 -3.88
N SER A 237 3.35 9.09 -4.14
CA SER A 237 4.69 9.62 -4.37
C SER A 237 5.46 8.64 -5.24
N GLU A 238 6.29 9.14 -6.16
CA GLU A 238 7.15 8.30 -7.02
C GLU A 238 8.13 7.46 -6.21
N TYR A 239 8.56 7.96 -5.05
CA TYR A 239 9.33 7.21 -4.07
C TYR A 239 8.72 7.31 -2.68
N THR A 240 8.77 6.22 -1.91
CA THR A 240 8.35 6.20 -0.51
C THR A 240 9.28 5.35 0.34
N VAL A 241 9.23 5.55 1.66
CA VAL A 241 9.98 4.75 2.64
C VAL A 241 8.99 4.06 3.55
N CYS A 242 9.12 2.74 3.67
CA CYS A 242 8.27 1.89 4.49
C CYS A 242 9.12 1.10 5.48
N HIS A 243 8.51 0.66 6.58
CA HIS A 243 9.13 -0.37 7.43
C HIS A 243 9.14 -1.70 6.67
N VAL A 244 10.26 -2.44 6.68
CA VAL A 244 10.43 -3.72 5.96
C VAL A 244 9.33 -4.73 6.28
N GLY A 245 8.91 -4.78 7.55
CA GLY A 245 7.81 -5.64 8.01
C GLY A 245 6.44 -5.33 7.38
N SER A 246 6.27 -4.19 6.72
CA SER A 246 5.04 -3.78 6.01
C SER A 246 5.16 -3.91 4.48
N VAL A 247 6.19 -4.59 3.98
CA VAL A 247 6.45 -4.72 2.55
C VAL A 247 6.49 -6.20 2.17
N ALA A 248 5.58 -6.62 1.29
CA ALA A 248 5.50 -7.98 0.80
C ALA A 248 6.29 -8.12 -0.51
N LYS A 249 7.30 -8.99 -0.53
CA LYS A 249 7.98 -9.43 -1.75
C LYS A 249 7.06 -10.31 -2.57
N ILE A 250 6.91 -10.02 -3.85
CA ILE A 250 6.01 -10.75 -4.74
C ILE A 250 6.74 -11.28 -5.97
N ASN A 251 6.02 -12.04 -6.77
CA ASN A 251 6.50 -12.55 -8.05
C ASN A 251 6.90 -11.40 -8.99
N PRO A 252 8.15 -11.34 -9.47
CA PRO A 252 8.61 -10.25 -10.34
C PRO A 252 7.93 -10.25 -11.72
N ALA A 253 7.32 -11.37 -12.14
CA ALA A 253 6.53 -11.43 -13.36
C ALA A 253 5.09 -10.89 -13.19
N ALA A 254 4.65 -10.62 -11.97
CA ALA A 254 3.30 -10.11 -11.74
C ALA A 254 3.18 -8.65 -12.24
N PRO A 255 2.13 -8.32 -13.02
CA PRO A 255 1.93 -6.97 -13.51
C PRO A 255 1.54 -6.04 -12.36
N LEU A 256 2.47 -5.17 -11.95
CA LEU A 256 2.30 -4.26 -10.81
C LEU A 256 1.08 -3.33 -10.94
N GLU A 257 0.68 -3.00 -12.18
CA GLU A 257 -0.54 -2.21 -12.47
C GLU A 257 -1.84 -2.92 -12.07
N LYS A 258 -1.80 -4.25 -11.94
CA LYS A 258 -2.95 -5.08 -11.55
C LYS A 258 -2.88 -5.48 -10.09
N VAL A 259 -1.71 -5.89 -9.62
CA VAL A 259 -1.59 -6.47 -8.27
C VAL A 259 -1.50 -5.41 -7.16
N CYS A 260 -1.31 -4.13 -7.49
CA CYS A 260 -1.27 -3.05 -6.50
C CYS A 260 -2.55 -2.95 -5.64
N VAL A 261 -3.72 -3.27 -6.20
CA VAL A 261 -5.02 -3.25 -5.48
C VAL A 261 -5.19 -4.43 -4.50
N LEU A 262 -4.27 -5.41 -4.51
CA LEU A 262 -4.30 -6.53 -3.57
C LEU A 262 -3.83 -6.13 -2.17
N SER A 263 -3.09 -5.03 -1.99
CA SER A 263 -2.54 -4.66 -0.67
C SER A 263 -3.54 -4.02 0.31
N CYS A 264 -4.82 -3.89 -0.07
CA CYS A 264 -5.88 -3.46 0.86
C CYS A 264 -7.25 -4.10 0.59
N GLY A 265 -8.09 -3.45 -0.22
CA GLY A 265 -9.53 -3.74 -0.25
C GLY A 265 -9.88 -5.14 -0.76
N ILE A 266 -9.17 -5.62 -1.78
CA ILE A 266 -9.43 -6.94 -2.38
C ILE A 266 -9.08 -8.05 -1.39
N CYS A 267 -7.86 -8.07 -0.84
CA CYS A 267 -7.46 -9.06 0.16
C CYS A 267 -8.36 -9.02 1.40
N THR A 268 -8.81 -7.82 1.80
CA THR A 268 -9.73 -7.65 2.94
C THR A 268 -11.04 -8.42 2.73
N GLY A 269 -11.73 -8.21 1.60
CA GLY A 269 -13.00 -8.87 1.32
C GLY A 269 -12.86 -10.34 0.96
N PHE A 270 -11.88 -10.65 0.11
CA PHE A 270 -11.58 -12.00 -0.32
C PHE A 270 -11.22 -12.89 0.88
N GLY A 271 -10.28 -12.44 1.71
CA GLY A 271 -9.87 -13.14 2.93
C GLY A 271 -10.97 -13.24 3.99
N ALA A 272 -11.80 -12.20 4.16
CA ALA A 272 -12.97 -12.28 5.05
C ALA A 272 -13.89 -13.44 4.67
N THR A 273 -13.93 -13.80 3.39
CA THR A 273 -14.71 -14.94 2.90
C THR A 273 -13.92 -16.25 3.00
N VAL A 274 -12.77 -16.35 2.36
CA VAL A 274 -12.05 -17.64 2.24
C VAL A 274 -11.33 -18.07 3.51
N ASN A 275 -10.88 -17.12 4.34
CA ASN A 275 -10.14 -17.41 5.58
C ASN A 275 -11.02 -17.41 6.84
N VAL A 276 -12.14 -16.69 6.83
CA VAL A 276 -12.94 -16.47 8.05
C VAL A 276 -14.34 -17.06 7.95
N ALA A 277 -15.11 -16.66 6.94
CA ALA A 277 -16.44 -17.22 6.72
C ALA A 277 -16.37 -18.70 6.32
N LYS A 278 -15.39 -19.07 5.47
CA LYS A 278 -15.17 -20.43 4.98
C LYS A 278 -16.49 -21.09 4.48
N PRO A 279 -17.18 -20.48 3.49
CA PRO A 279 -18.35 -21.10 2.89
C PRO A 279 -17.98 -22.46 2.30
N LYS A 280 -18.86 -23.45 2.50
CA LYS A 280 -18.73 -24.76 1.87
C LYS A 280 -19.30 -24.68 0.45
N LYS A 281 -18.83 -25.54 -0.45
CA LYS A 281 -19.42 -25.67 -1.78
C LYS A 281 -20.94 -25.89 -1.66
N GLY A 282 -21.72 -25.14 -2.43
CA GLY A 282 -23.18 -25.16 -2.41
C GLY A 282 -23.84 -24.22 -1.40
N SER A 283 -23.07 -23.53 -0.54
CA SER A 283 -23.66 -22.65 0.47
C SER A 283 -24.33 -21.40 -0.10
N SER A 284 -25.21 -20.81 0.69
CA SER A 284 -25.75 -19.46 0.52
C SER A 284 -24.91 -18.43 1.27
N VAL A 285 -24.62 -17.29 0.62
CA VAL A 285 -23.80 -16.21 1.18
C VAL A 285 -24.48 -14.87 0.96
N ALA A 286 -24.69 -14.08 2.03
CA ALA A 286 -25.12 -12.69 1.90
C ALA A 286 -23.95 -11.70 2.09
N ILE A 287 -23.90 -10.65 1.28
CA ILE A 287 -22.81 -9.66 1.29
C ILE A 287 -23.42 -8.28 1.38
N PHE A 288 -23.11 -7.56 2.46
CA PHE A 288 -23.66 -6.22 2.69
C PHE A 288 -22.63 -5.16 2.32
N GLY A 289 -23.00 -4.30 1.39
CA GLY A 289 -22.15 -3.31 0.74
C GLY A 289 -21.44 -3.89 -0.46
N LEU A 290 -21.72 -3.38 -1.66
CA LEU A 290 -21.13 -3.79 -2.93
C LEU A 290 -20.06 -2.79 -3.43
N GLY A 291 -19.25 -2.29 -2.50
CA GLY A 291 -17.97 -1.62 -2.83
C GLY A 291 -16.87 -2.66 -3.09
N ALA A 292 -15.63 -2.22 -3.30
CA ALA A 292 -14.52 -3.13 -3.63
C ALA A 292 -14.33 -4.29 -2.62
N VAL A 293 -14.48 -4.02 -1.31
CA VAL A 293 -14.41 -5.07 -0.27
C VAL A 293 -15.55 -6.09 -0.43
N GLY A 294 -16.78 -5.64 -0.66
CA GLY A 294 -17.91 -6.55 -0.87
C GLY A 294 -17.83 -7.34 -2.16
N LEU A 295 -17.41 -6.70 -3.25
CA LEU A 295 -17.16 -7.39 -4.52
C LEU A 295 -16.04 -8.42 -4.39
N ALA A 296 -15.01 -8.17 -3.58
CA ALA A 296 -13.98 -9.16 -3.27
C ALA A 296 -14.48 -10.29 -2.36
N ALA A 297 -15.40 -10.00 -1.44
CA ALA A 297 -16.08 -11.04 -0.68
C ALA A 297 -16.96 -11.93 -1.59
N ALA A 298 -17.63 -11.33 -2.58
CA ALA A 298 -18.42 -12.05 -3.57
C ALA A 298 -17.54 -12.98 -4.42
N GLU A 299 -16.39 -12.45 -4.86
CA GLU A 299 -15.40 -13.25 -5.58
C GLU A 299 -14.87 -14.41 -4.72
N GLY A 300 -14.61 -14.17 -3.43
CA GLY A 300 -14.24 -15.21 -2.48
C GLY A 300 -15.31 -16.29 -2.31
N ALA A 301 -16.59 -15.90 -2.29
CA ALA A 301 -17.71 -16.84 -2.22
C ALA A 301 -17.85 -17.65 -3.51
N ARG A 302 -17.67 -17.01 -4.67
CA ARG A 302 -17.67 -17.64 -5.99
C ARG A 302 -16.56 -18.69 -6.10
N VAL A 303 -15.32 -18.32 -5.74
CA VAL A 303 -14.16 -19.21 -5.74
C VAL A 303 -14.35 -20.39 -4.76
N SER A 304 -15.02 -20.15 -3.63
CA SER A 304 -15.37 -21.21 -2.66
C SER A 304 -16.53 -22.12 -3.13
N GLY A 305 -17.15 -21.82 -4.27
CA GLY A 305 -18.24 -22.61 -4.85
C GLY A 305 -19.59 -22.42 -4.17
N ALA A 306 -19.88 -21.24 -3.60
CA ALA A 306 -21.21 -20.90 -3.11
C ALA A 306 -22.26 -20.95 -4.25
N ALA A 307 -23.45 -21.49 -3.96
CA ALA A 307 -24.52 -21.60 -4.95
C ALA A 307 -25.37 -20.34 -5.04
N ARG A 308 -25.62 -19.68 -3.91
CA ARG A 308 -26.41 -18.44 -3.82
C ARG A 308 -25.54 -17.35 -3.22
N ILE A 309 -25.39 -16.24 -3.92
CA ILE A 309 -24.60 -15.09 -3.48
C ILE A 309 -25.52 -13.86 -3.59
N ILE A 310 -26.04 -13.43 -2.45
CA ILE A 310 -27.03 -12.37 -2.31
C ILE A 310 -26.30 -11.06 -1.98
N GLY A 311 -26.32 -10.12 -2.91
CA GLY A 311 -25.79 -8.78 -2.70
C GLY A 311 -26.82 -7.87 -2.01
N VAL A 312 -26.40 -7.11 -1.01
CA VAL A 312 -27.24 -6.16 -0.29
C VAL A 312 -26.59 -4.78 -0.36
N ASP A 313 -27.20 -3.84 -1.08
CA ASP A 313 -26.71 -2.46 -1.20
C ASP A 313 -27.90 -1.49 -1.33
N LEU A 314 -27.72 -0.24 -0.90
CA LEU A 314 -28.73 0.80 -1.03
C LEU A 314 -28.81 1.38 -2.45
N ASN A 315 -27.77 1.15 -3.26
CA ASN A 315 -27.69 1.57 -4.65
C ASN A 315 -27.91 0.38 -5.59
N SER A 316 -29.13 0.26 -6.11
CA SER A 316 -29.52 -0.82 -7.03
C SER A 316 -28.68 -0.87 -8.32
N ASN A 317 -28.06 0.25 -8.72
CA ASN A 317 -27.20 0.29 -9.92
C ASN A 317 -25.93 -0.55 -9.75
N ARG A 318 -25.56 -0.94 -8.53
CA ARG A 318 -24.39 -1.80 -8.27
C ARG A 318 -24.62 -3.26 -8.59
N PHE A 319 -25.88 -3.70 -8.74
CA PHE A 319 -26.18 -5.11 -8.96
C PHE A 319 -25.63 -5.64 -10.29
N GLU A 320 -25.84 -4.92 -11.39
CA GLU A 320 -25.38 -5.38 -12.71
C GLU A 320 -23.86 -5.58 -12.74
N GLU A 321 -23.10 -4.69 -12.12
CA GLU A 321 -21.65 -4.85 -12.00
C GLU A 321 -21.28 -6.02 -11.08
N ALA A 322 -21.98 -6.17 -9.95
CA ALA A 322 -21.73 -7.22 -8.97
C ALA A 322 -21.92 -8.65 -9.51
N LYS A 323 -22.75 -8.83 -10.55
CA LYS A 323 -22.90 -10.13 -11.23
C LYS A 323 -21.59 -10.68 -11.79
N LYS A 324 -20.69 -9.81 -12.25
CA LYS A 324 -19.35 -10.21 -12.73
C LYS A 324 -18.46 -10.79 -11.63
N PHE A 325 -18.80 -10.56 -10.36
CA PHE A 325 -18.09 -11.04 -9.18
C PHE A 325 -18.80 -12.24 -8.52
N GLY A 326 -19.81 -12.81 -9.17
CA GLY A 326 -20.54 -13.98 -8.72
C GLY A 326 -21.85 -13.70 -7.98
N VAL A 327 -22.19 -12.44 -7.70
CA VAL A 327 -23.50 -12.10 -7.10
C VAL A 327 -24.62 -12.50 -8.06
N ASN A 328 -25.57 -13.31 -7.61
CA ASN A 328 -26.64 -13.84 -8.46
C ASN A 328 -28.05 -13.44 -8.00
N GLU A 329 -28.17 -12.89 -6.80
CA GLU A 329 -29.40 -12.32 -6.25
C GLU A 329 -29.09 -10.97 -5.60
N PHE A 330 -30.07 -10.08 -5.52
CA PHE A 330 -29.88 -8.74 -4.97
C PHE A 330 -31.07 -8.27 -4.15
N VAL A 331 -30.77 -7.56 -3.05
CA VAL A 331 -31.76 -6.95 -2.17
C VAL A 331 -31.35 -5.50 -1.92
N ASN A 332 -32.22 -4.56 -2.28
CA ASN A 332 -32.12 -3.19 -1.79
C ASN A 332 -33.04 -3.04 -0.59
N PRO A 333 -32.52 -2.77 0.63
CA PRO A 333 -33.36 -2.57 1.81
C PRO A 333 -34.47 -1.53 1.64
N LYS A 334 -34.32 -0.55 0.72
CA LYS A 334 -35.33 0.48 0.45
C LYS A 334 -36.57 -0.03 -0.28
N ASP A 335 -36.48 -1.18 -0.93
CA ASP A 335 -37.57 -1.76 -1.73
C ASP A 335 -38.48 -2.66 -0.88
N HIS A 336 -38.22 -2.76 0.43
CA HIS A 336 -38.94 -3.63 1.36
C HIS A 336 -39.42 -2.85 2.59
N ASN A 337 -40.63 -3.20 3.07
CA ASN A 337 -41.16 -2.67 4.33
C ASN A 337 -40.69 -3.46 5.56
N LYS A 338 -40.18 -4.68 5.35
CA LYS A 338 -39.64 -5.54 6.41
C LYS A 338 -38.16 -5.24 6.64
N PRO A 339 -37.64 -5.48 7.85
CA PRO A 339 -36.20 -5.49 8.10
C PRO A 339 -35.48 -6.41 7.11
N VAL A 340 -34.33 -5.99 6.60
CA VAL A 340 -33.60 -6.73 5.54
C VAL A 340 -33.22 -8.15 5.97
N GLN A 341 -32.98 -8.37 7.27
CA GLN A 341 -32.69 -9.69 7.81
C GLN A 341 -33.87 -10.67 7.68
N GLU A 342 -35.10 -10.19 7.82
CA GLU A 342 -36.31 -10.99 7.65
C GLU A 342 -36.53 -11.31 6.16
N VAL A 343 -36.29 -10.33 5.28
CA VAL A 343 -36.36 -10.53 3.83
C VAL A 343 -35.40 -11.65 3.39
N ILE A 344 -34.15 -11.59 3.85
CA ILE A 344 -33.15 -12.61 3.54
C ILE A 344 -33.54 -13.97 4.13
N ALA A 345 -34.00 -14.02 5.38
CA ALA A 345 -34.45 -15.26 6.00
C ALA A 345 -35.61 -15.90 5.21
N GLU A 346 -36.58 -15.12 4.76
CA GLU A 346 -37.68 -15.60 3.91
C GLU A 346 -37.19 -16.10 2.54
N MET A 347 -36.24 -15.40 1.91
CA MET A 347 -35.63 -15.82 0.64
C MET A 347 -34.81 -17.12 0.75
N THR A 348 -34.37 -17.49 1.95
CA THR A 348 -33.40 -18.56 2.19
C THR A 348 -33.89 -19.64 3.13
N ASP A 349 -35.19 -19.64 3.45
CA ASP A 349 -35.83 -20.63 4.34
C ASP A 349 -35.15 -20.71 5.72
N GLY A 350 -34.90 -19.56 6.34
CA GLY A 350 -34.35 -19.47 7.71
C GLY A 350 -33.10 -18.62 7.86
N GLY A 351 -32.44 -18.26 6.75
CA GLY A 351 -31.25 -17.42 6.73
C GLY A 351 -30.12 -18.01 5.89
N VAL A 352 -29.10 -17.21 5.58
CA VAL A 352 -27.95 -17.67 4.80
C VAL A 352 -26.95 -18.46 5.65
N ASP A 353 -26.19 -19.35 5.03
CA ASP A 353 -25.15 -20.13 5.72
C ASP A 353 -24.00 -19.23 6.20
N ARG A 354 -23.60 -18.28 5.36
CA ARG A 354 -22.50 -17.35 5.62
C ARG A 354 -22.89 -15.95 5.27
N ARG A 355 -22.24 -14.99 5.93
CA ARG A 355 -22.52 -13.58 5.67
C ARG A 355 -21.30 -12.69 5.93
N VAL A 356 -21.11 -11.64 5.14
CA VAL A 356 -19.96 -10.70 5.25
C VAL A 356 -20.38 -9.21 5.24
N GLU A 357 -19.93 -8.42 6.22
CA GLU A 357 -20.23 -6.96 6.40
C GLU A 357 -19.13 -6.11 5.83
N CYS A 358 -19.43 -5.29 4.82
CA CYS A 358 -18.40 -4.52 4.13
C CYS A 358 -18.67 -2.99 4.16
N THR A 359 -19.65 -2.51 4.92
CA THR A 359 -20.04 -1.09 4.98
C THR A 359 -19.53 -0.35 6.20
N GLY A 360 -19.37 -1.02 7.35
CA GLY A 360 -19.08 -0.39 8.64
C GLY A 360 -20.32 0.17 9.34
N SER A 361 -21.52 0.08 8.74
CA SER A 361 -22.75 0.49 9.40
C SER A 361 -23.12 -0.49 10.51
N VAL A 362 -23.23 -0.02 11.75
CA VAL A 362 -23.61 -0.86 12.90
C VAL A 362 -25.00 -1.48 12.70
N GLN A 363 -25.93 -0.77 12.06
CA GLN A 363 -27.25 -1.34 11.71
C GLN A 363 -27.13 -2.47 10.67
N ALA A 364 -26.21 -2.32 9.71
CA ALA A 364 -25.91 -3.40 8.77
C ALA A 364 -25.22 -4.57 9.48
N MET A 365 -24.36 -4.34 10.47
CA MET A 365 -23.73 -5.39 11.29
C MET A 365 -24.75 -6.19 12.10
N ILE A 366 -25.79 -5.55 12.63
CA ILE A 366 -26.87 -6.24 13.36
C ILE A 366 -27.70 -7.09 12.40
N SER A 367 -28.26 -6.46 11.36
CA SER A 367 -29.11 -7.15 10.37
C SER A 367 -28.41 -8.36 9.76
N ALA A 368 -27.14 -8.18 9.47
CA ALA A 368 -26.23 -9.22 9.06
C ALA A 368 -26.09 -10.44 9.96
N PHE A 369 -25.91 -10.22 11.26
CA PHE A 369 -25.82 -11.30 12.22
C PHE A 369 -27.17 -12.00 12.34
N GLU A 370 -28.27 -11.27 12.25
CA GLU A 370 -29.62 -11.82 12.40
C GLU A 370 -30.11 -12.55 11.14
N CYS A 371 -29.52 -12.29 9.96
CA CYS A 371 -29.93 -12.92 8.70
C CYS A 371 -29.22 -14.25 8.37
N VAL A 372 -28.30 -14.73 9.22
CA VAL A 372 -27.73 -16.07 9.04
C VAL A 372 -28.66 -17.14 9.61
N HIS A 373 -28.57 -18.36 9.09
CA HIS A 373 -29.33 -19.50 9.58
C HIS A 373 -28.97 -19.81 11.05
N ASP A 374 -29.93 -20.24 11.86
CA ASP A 374 -29.62 -20.83 13.17
C ASP A 374 -28.93 -22.20 13.01
N GLY A 375 -28.36 -22.76 14.07
CA GLY A 375 -27.62 -24.03 14.02
C GLY A 375 -26.19 -23.93 13.48
N TRP A 376 -25.98 -23.26 12.34
CA TRP A 376 -24.67 -23.26 11.66
C TRP A 376 -24.25 -21.94 10.98
N GLY A 377 -25.09 -20.91 11.06
CA GLY A 377 -24.83 -19.63 10.42
C GLY A 377 -23.61 -18.91 11.00
N VAL A 378 -22.77 -18.37 10.11
CA VAL A 378 -21.59 -17.58 10.50
C VAL A 378 -21.64 -16.21 9.84
N ALA A 379 -21.72 -15.17 10.66
CA ALA A 379 -21.59 -13.78 10.23
C ALA A 379 -20.16 -13.27 10.48
N VAL A 380 -19.60 -12.60 9.48
CA VAL A 380 -18.28 -11.96 9.52
C VAL A 380 -18.44 -10.45 9.39
N LEU A 381 -17.83 -9.70 10.31
CA LEU A 381 -17.74 -8.25 10.26
C LEU A 381 -16.35 -7.85 9.75
N VAL A 382 -16.29 -7.06 8.67
CA VAL A 382 -15.02 -6.52 8.12
C VAL A 382 -15.06 -5.02 7.87
N GLY A 383 -16.25 -4.44 7.64
CA GLY A 383 -16.44 -3.00 7.55
C GLY A 383 -16.07 -2.29 8.85
N VAL A 384 -15.31 -1.19 8.73
CA VAL A 384 -14.87 -0.40 9.89
C VAL A 384 -15.93 0.67 10.19
N PRO A 385 -16.48 0.71 11.42
CA PRO A 385 -17.47 1.71 11.79
C PRO A 385 -16.86 3.10 11.91
N ASN A 386 -17.65 4.13 11.55
CA ASN A 386 -17.29 5.54 11.69
C ASN A 386 -18.06 6.24 12.83
N LYS A 387 -18.81 5.47 13.63
CA LYS A 387 -19.60 5.92 14.78
C LYS A 387 -19.37 4.96 15.94
N ASP A 388 -19.58 5.46 17.15
CA ASP A 388 -19.44 4.68 18.39
C ASP A 388 -20.72 3.93 18.79
N ASP A 389 -21.64 3.72 17.84
CA ASP A 389 -22.86 2.96 18.09
C ASP A 389 -22.51 1.52 18.49
N ALA A 390 -23.12 1.01 19.56
CA ALA A 390 -22.89 -0.35 20.00
C ALA A 390 -23.63 -1.37 19.12
N PHE A 391 -22.96 -2.46 18.77
CA PHE A 391 -23.62 -3.66 18.24
C PHE A 391 -24.57 -4.24 19.29
N LYS A 392 -25.83 -4.50 18.91
CA LYS A 392 -26.87 -5.01 19.81
C LYS A 392 -27.69 -6.09 19.11
N THR A 393 -27.86 -7.22 19.77
CA THR A 393 -28.70 -8.35 19.33
C THR A 393 -29.26 -9.07 20.55
N HIS A 394 -30.36 -9.79 20.39
CA HIS A 394 -30.89 -10.63 21.47
C HIS A 394 -29.97 -11.85 21.72
N PRO A 395 -29.62 -12.21 22.97
CA PRO A 395 -28.73 -13.35 23.25
C PRO A 395 -29.21 -14.70 22.72
N VAL A 396 -30.53 -14.90 22.60
CA VAL A 396 -31.09 -16.13 22.00
C VAL A 396 -30.63 -16.33 20.55
N ASN A 397 -30.30 -15.27 19.81
CA ASN A 397 -29.76 -15.39 18.46
C ASN A 397 -28.42 -16.16 18.47
N PHE A 398 -27.61 -16.01 19.52
CA PHE A 398 -26.38 -16.80 19.73
C PHE A 398 -26.67 -18.19 20.30
N LEU A 399 -27.59 -18.30 21.26
CA LEU A 399 -27.94 -19.60 21.87
C LEU A 399 -28.59 -20.56 20.85
N ASN A 400 -29.24 -20.02 19.82
CA ASN A 400 -29.67 -20.77 18.63
C ASN A 400 -28.49 -21.05 17.66
N GLU A 401 -27.27 -21.18 18.20
CA GLU A 401 -26.05 -21.64 17.52
C GLU A 401 -25.60 -20.80 16.31
N ARG A 402 -25.93 -19.50 16.27
CA ARG A 402 -25.26 -18.56 15.35
C ARG A 402 -23.87 -18.19 15.86
N THR A 403 -22.94 -17.99 14.94
CA THR A 403 -21.58 -17.52 15.25
C THR A 403 -21.31 -16.15 14.64
N LEU A 404 -20.75 -15.23 15.43
CA LEU A 404 -20.26 -13.93 14.97
C LEU A 404 -18.73 -13.88 15.05
N LYS A 405 -18.08 -13.44 13.98
CA LYS A 405 -16.63 -13.22 13.90
C LYS A 405 -16.33 -11.83 13.38
N GLY A 406 -15.24 -11.23 13.85
CA GLY A 406 -14.62 -10.06 13.22
C GLY A 406 -13.38 -10.48 12.44
N THR A 407 -12.96 -9.67 11.48
CA THR A 407 -11.67 -9.86 10.80
C THR A 407 -11.05 -8.52 10.42
N PHE A 408 -9.73 -8.52 10.35
CA PHE A 408 -8.91 -7.40 9.91
C PHE A 408 -8.08 -7.85 8.71
N TYR A 409 -8.05 -7.06 7.63
CA TYR A 409 -7.33 -7.38 6.39
C TYR A 409 -7.59 -8.81 5.87
N GLY A 410 -8.82 -9.30 6.05
CA GLY A 410 -9.23 -10.64 5.60
C GLY A 410 -8.48 -11.78 6.30
N ASN A 411 -7.92 -11.52 7.49
CA ASN A 411 -7.08 -12.44 8.26
C ASN A 411 -5.81 -12.90 7.54
N TYR A 412 -5.35 -12.16 6.54
CA TYR A 412 -4.06 -12.41 5.87
C TYR A 412 -2.91 -11.80 6.67
N LYS A 413 -1.82 -12.55 6.85
CA LYS A 413 -0.53 -12.05 7.30
C LYS A 413 0.16 -11.32 6.14
N PRO A 414 0.45 -10.01 6.27
CA PRO A 414 0.91 -9.17 5.15
C PRO A 414 2.08 -9.72 4.34
N ARG A 415 3.13 -10.25 4.98
CA ARG A 415 4.35 -10.71 4.29
C ARG A 415 4.29 -12.19 3.93
N SER A 416 3.62 -12.99 4.75
CA SER A 416 3.56 -14.44 4.56
C SER A 416 2.48 -14.87 3.56
N ASP A 417 1.31 -14.21 3.54
CA ASP A 417 0.17 -14.70 2.77
C ASP A 417 -0.11 -13.91 1.48
N LEU A 418 0.13 -12.59 1.48
CA LEU A 418 -0.14 -11.74 0.30
C LEU A 418 0.57 -12.22 -0.97
N PRO A 419 1.83 -12.69 -0.94
CA PRO A 419 2.46 -13.25 -2.12
C PRO A 419 1.70 -14.46 -2.69
N GLY A 420 1.09 -15.28 -1.83
CA GLY A 420 0.22 -16.38 -2.26
C GLY A 420 -1.05 -15.89 -2.96
N VAL A 421 -1.63 -14.78 -2.53
CA VAL A 421 -2.79 -14.17 -3.22
C VAL A 421 -2.39 -13.62 -4.60
N VAL A 422 -1.17 -13.10 -4.74
CA VAL A 422 -0.61 -12.72 -6.06
C VAL A 422 -0.49 -13.96 -6.95
N GLU A 423 -0.02 -15.09 -6.44
CA GLU A 423 0.03 -16.34 -7.22
C GLU A 423 -1.35 -16.83 -7.65
N MET A 424 -2.39 -16.68 -6.82
CA MET A 424 -3.78 -16.99 -7.23
C MET A 424 -4.21 -16.15 -8.43
N TYR A 425 -3.83 -14.86 -8.47
CA TYR A 425 -4.06 -14.02 -9.64
C TYR A 425 -3.29 -14.52 -10.87
N MET A 426 -2.00 -14.81 -10.71
CA MET A 426 -1.15 -15.32 -11.81
C MET A 426 -1.68 -16.64 -12.38
N ASN A 427 -2.25 -17.50 -11.53
CA ASN A 427 -2.87 -18.78 -11.89
C ASN A 427 -4.32 -18.66 -12.37
N LYS A 428 -4.86 -17.44 -12.48
CA LYS A 428 -6.25 -17.14 -12.91
C LYS A 428 -7.32 -17.74 -11.99
N GLU A 429 -6.97 -18.02 -10.73
CA GLU A 429 -7.91 -18.44 -9.70
C GLU A 429 -8.66 -17.23 -9.11
N LEU A 430 -8.00 -16.08 -9.05
CA LEU A 430 -8.56 -14.79 -8.63
C LEU A 430 -8.56 -13.82 -9.82
N GLU A 431 -9.74 -13.29 -10.19
CA GLU A 431 -9.87 -12.33 -11.28
C GLU A 431 -9.77 -10.89 -10.76
N VAL A 432 -8.57 -10.29 -10.80
CA VAL A 432 -8.31 -8.93 -10.28
C VAL A 432 -8.69 -7.83 -11.27
N ASP A 433 -8.52 -8.07 -12.56
CA ASP A 433 -8.68 -7.06 -13.61
C ASP A 433 -10.06 -6.38 -13.61
N LYS A 434 -11.12 -7.13 -13.28
CA LYS A 434 -12.50 -6.60 -13.20
C LYS A 434 -12.73 -5.59 -12.07
N PHE A 435 -11.85 -5.54 -11.06
CA PHE A 435 -11.91 -4.50 -10.02
C PHE A 435 -11.42 -3.14 -10.53
N ILE A 436 -10.62 -3.12 -11.60
CA ILE A 436 -9.99 -1.93 -12.15
C ILE A 436 -10.93 -1.34 -13.20
N THR A 437 -11.61 -0.24 -12.85
CA THR A 437 -12.57 0.40 -13.75
C THR A 437 -12.01 1.63 -14.46
N HIS A 438 -10.95 2.22 -13.91
CA HIS A 438 -10.35 3.43 -14.45
C HIS A 438 -8.83 3.38 -14.32
N SER A 439 -8.16 4.14 -15.18
CA SER A 439 -6.75 4.48 -15.01
C SER A 439 -6.51 5.93 -15.37
N VAL A 440 -5.67 6.63 -14.60
CA VAL A 440 -5.29 8.02 -14.80
C VAL A 440 -3.77 8.18 -14.64
N PRO A 441 -3.12 9.13 -15.32
CA PRO A 441 -1.74 9.49 -15.02
C PRO A 441 -1.65 10.17 -13.65
N PHE A 442 -0.49 10.13 -13.00
CA PHE A 442 -0.27 10.72 -11.67
C PHE A 442 -0.58 12.21 -11.60
N ALA A 443 -0.33 12.95 -12.69
CA ALA A 443 -0.68 14.36 -12.81
C ALA A 443 -2.20 14.62 -12.68
N GLU A 444 -3.04 13.63 -12.97
CA GLU A 444 -4.51 13.69 -12.87
C GLU A 444 -5.05 13.00 -11.61
N ILE A 445 -4.24 12.79 -10.56
CA ILE A 445 -4.67 12.03 -9.35
C ILE A 445 -5.99 12.54 -8.73
N ASN A 446 -6.28 13.84 -8.76
CA ASN A 446 -7.52 14.40 -8.24
C ASN A 446 -8.78 13.86 -8.96
N LYS A 447 -8.67 13.49 -10.23
CA LYS A 447 -9.76 12.83 -10.99
C LYS A 447 -10.13 11.47 -10.39
N ALA A 448 -9.17 10.76 -9.79
CA ALA A 448 -9.46 9.51 -9.07
C ALA A 448 -10.35 9.77 -7.85
N PHE A 449 -10.16 10.88 -7.15
CA PHE A 449 -11.04 11.31 -6.04
C PHE A 449 -12.45 11.62 -6.55
N ASP A 450 -12.57 12.37 -7.65
CA ASP A 450 -13.88 12.69 -8.26
C ASP A 450 -14.65 11.42 -8.66
N LEU A 451 -13.96 10.46 -9.30
CA LEU A 451 -14.52 9.17 -9.70
C LEU A 451 -14.96 8.32 -8.50
N MET A 452 -14.26 8.39 -7.38
CA MET A 452 -14.63 7.68 -6.15
C MET A 452 -15.82 8.34 -5.46
N LEU A 453 -15.79 9.66 -5.29
CA LEU A 453 -16.84 10.43 -4.62
C LEU A 453 -18.17 10.41 -5.39
N SER A 454 -18.12 10.38 -6.72
CA SER A 454 -19.30 10.21 -7.58
C SER A 454 -19.81 8.77 -7.66
N GLY A 455 -19.10 7.80 -7.06
CA GLY A 455 -19.47 6.39 -7.06
C GLY A 455 -19.31 5.68 -8.41
N GLN A 456 -18.53 6.26 -9.34
CA GLN A 456 -18.29 5.73 -10.68
C GLN A 456 -17.15 4.70 -10.73
N SER A 457 -16.28 4.67 -9.72
CA SER A 457 -15.13 3.76 -9.67
C SER A 457 -15.27 2.62 -8.64
N ILE A 458 -14.67 1.46 -8.95
CA ILE A 458 -14.36 0.41 -7.97
C ILE A 458 -12.92 0.61 -7.49
N ARG A 459 -11.98 0.56 -8.45
CA ARG A 459 -10.59 1.01 -8.31
C ARG A 459 -10.17 1.84 -9.52
N CYS A 460 -9.43 2.90 -9.23
CA CYS A 460 -8.78 3.73 -10.23
C CYS A 460 -7.27 3.57 -10.06
N ILE A 461 -6.59 3.06 -11.10
CA ILE A 461 -5.13 2.92 -11.11
C ILE A 461 -4.50 4.25 -11.50
N ILE A 462 -3.58 4.72 -10.69
CA ILE A 462 -2.79 5.92 -10.89
C ILE A 462 -1.39 5.49 -11.31
N ARG A 463 -0.96 5.92 -12.49
CA ARG A 463 0.31 5.55 -13.13
C ARG A 463 1.35 6.64 -12.90
N MET A 464 2.50 6.31 -12.31
CA MET A 464 3.54 7.31 -12.00
C MET A 464 4.21 7.84 -13.26
N GLU A 465 4.45 6.97 -14.24
CA GLU A 465 4.95 7.28 -15.58
C GLU A 465 3.78 7.29 -16.58
N ASP A 466 3.85 8.16 -17.59
CA ASP A 466 2.76 8.41 -18.57
C ASP A 466 2.55 7.29 -19.59
#